data_AF-A0A960PMA9-F1
#
_entry.id   AF-A0A960PMA9-F1
#
_cell.length_a   1.000
_cell.length_b   1.000
_cell.length_c   1.000
_cell.angle_alpha   90.00
_cell.angle_beta   90.00
_cell.angle_gamma   90.00
#
_symmetry.space_group_name_H-M   'P 1'
#
loop_
_entity.id
_entity.type
_entity.pdbx_description
1 polymer ?
#
loop_
_entity_poly.entity_id
_entity_poly.type
_entity_poly.pdbx_seq_one_letter_code
_entity_poly.pdbx_strand_id
1 'polypeptide(L)'
;MSGHTLSEANSKSLLARYGVVFAPERRAGSSEEALGAAADLGLPVVLKLNGDAIAHKTERGLVRLGLATSEAVEIAAQELLDAATPEDGEVDLLVAPMLRGNRELIAGIATDPQFAKTVMVGIGGIFAEAIGDVSIRPVPVSLIDAHEMIDDLQTQALLGEFRGEPAIDRDALAALIVALSDVATSEPEVVSVDINPLIVVNGRPIAVDALVEQGANELAEDTAGASGSTPARDGRGAPTVQNKPSSEGFRALFEPRGVVVAGASSHPGKFGFVSLHNILASGYEGKVAATNRD
;
A
#
# COMPACT_ATOMS: atom_id res chain seq x y z
N MET A 1 19.08 -6.01 -1.45
CA MET A 1 18.38 -4.72 -1.39
C MET A 1 17.78 -4.62 0.00
N SER A 2 18.35 -3.83 0.91
CA SER A 2 17.74 -3.62 2.22
C SER A 2 16.77 -2.46 2.11
N GLY A 3 15.49 -2.77 1.90
CA GLY A 3 14.43 -1.80 2.19
C GLY A 3 14.36 -1.58 3.70
N HIS A 4 13.98 -0.39 4.13
CA HIS A 4 13.74 -0.06 5.53
C HIS A 4 12.28 0.38 5.70
N THR A 5 11.64 -0.09 6.75
CA THR A 5 10.26 0.24 7.09
C THR A 5 10.24 1.38 8.10
N LEU A 6 9.46 2.42 7.84
CA LEU A 6 9.30 3.52 8.80
C LEU A 6 8.43 3.05 9.98
N SER A 7 8.71 3.56 11.19
CA SER A 7 7.77 3.45 12.31
C SER A 7 6.39 4.00 11.93
N GLU A 8 5.34 3.56 12.63
CA GLU A 8 3.97 4.00 12.36
C GLU A 8 3.84 5.52 12.48
N ALA A 9 4.47 6.11 13.50
CA ALA A 9 4.48 7.57 13.68
C ALA A 9 5.10 8.31 12.48
N ASN A 10 6.24 7.80 11.97
CA ASN A 10 6.93 8.39 10.83
C ASN A 10 6.17 8.17 9.52
N SER A 11 5.58 6.98 9.33
CA SER A 11 4.70 6.64 8.21
C SER A 11 3.51 7.61 8.13
N LYS A 12 2.78 7.80 9.24
CA LYS A 12 1.67 8.75 9.32
C LYS A 12 2.12 10.18 9.08
N SER A 13 3.24 10.59 9.67
CA SER A 13 3.79 11.95 9.51
C SER A 13 4.14 12.25 8.06
N LEU A 14 4.73 11.28 7.34
CA LEU A 14 5.03 11.43 5.91
C LEU A 14 3.75 11.60 5.10
N LEU A 15 2.78 10.70 5.27
CA LEU A 15 1.54 10.68 4.49
C LEU A 15 0.62 11.88 4.79
N ALA A 16 0.61 12.35 6.04
CA ALA A 16 -0.16 13.53 6.44
C ALA A 16 0.27 14.81 5.70
N ARG A 17 1.56 14.93 5.30
CA ARG A 17 2.05 16.06 4.49
C ARG A 17 1.40 16.12 3.10
N TYR A 18 0.92 14.99 2.60
CA TYR A 18 0.22 14.87 1.32
C TYR A 18 -1.31 14.95 1.47
N GLY A 19 -1.81 15.14 2.68
CA GLY A 19 -3.25 15.33 2.94
C GLY A 19 -4.01 14.06 3.34
N VAL A 20 -3.32 12.95 3.62
CA VAL A 20 -3.96 11.77 4.22
C VAL A 20 -4.45 12.12 5.63
N VAL A 21 -5.74 11.90 5.88
CA VAL A 21 -6.39 12.23 7.16
C VAL A 21 -6.28 11.04 8.10
N PHE A 22 -5.56 11.23 9.21
CA PHE A 22 -5.42 10.24 10.28
C PHE A 22 -6.29 10.58 11.49
N ALA A 23 -6.63 9.55 12.26
CA ALA A 23 -7.15 9.73 13.62
C ALA A 23 -6.15 10.54 14.48
N PRO A 24 -6.64 11.39 15.40
CA PRO A 24 -5.75 12.13 16.28
C PRO A 24 -4.97 11.15 17.18
N GLU A 25 -3.69 11.41 17.37
CA GLU A 25 -2.78 10.52 18.08
C GLU A 25 -1.80 11.32 18.97
N ARG A 26 -1.29 10.67 20.02
CA ARG A 26 -0.25 11.20 20.91
C ARG A 26 0.80 10.14 21.15
N ARG A 27 2.07 10.56 21.23
CA ARG A 27 3.19 9.72 21.66
C ARG A 27 3.30 9.77 23.18
N ALA A 28 3.64 8.65 23.80
CA ALA A 28 3.86 8.53 25.24
C ALA A 28 5.02 7.57 25.52
N GLY A 29 6.05 8.04 26.23
CA GLY A 29 7.21 7.24 26.64
C GLY A 29 7.01 6.47 27.95
N SER A 30 5.87 6.66 28.63
CA SER A 30 5.56 6.01 29.90
C SER A 30 4.06 5.77 30.08
N SER A 31 3.69 4.95 31.05
CA SER A 31 2.29 4.73 31.44
C SER A 31 1.61 6.01 31.94
N GLU A 32 2.33 6.87 32.66
CA GLU A 32 1.84 8.17 33.13
C GLU A 32 1.53 9.11 31.96
N GLU A 33 2.43 9.19 30.97
CA GLU A 33 2.19 9.98 29.76
C GLU A 33 1.02 9.41 28.93
N ALA A 34 0.89 8.08 28.87
CA ALA A 34 -0.22 7.44 28.17
C ALA A 34 -1.57 7.73 28.83
N LEU A 35 -1.62 7.78 30.17
CA LEU A 35 -2.81 8.20 30.92
C LEU A 35 -3.19 9.65 30.63
N GLY A 36 -2.20 10.56 30.62
CA GLY A 36 -2.42 11.96 30.27
C GLY A 36 -2.98 12.12 28.86
N ALA A 37 -2.38 11.44 27.89
CA ALA A 37 -2.85 11.43 26.51
C ALA A 37 -4.27 10.85 26.38
N ALA A 38 -4.60 9.78 27.10
CA ALA A 38 -5.93 9.18 27.08
C ALA A 38 -7.00 10.10 27.70
N ALA A 39 -6.65 10.85 28.74
CA ALA A 39 -7.53 11.84 29.34
C ALA A 39 -7.84 13.00 28.37
N ASP A 40 -6.84 13.44 27.60
CA ASP A 40 -7.00 14.51 26.61
C ASP A 40 -7.80 14.07 25.37
N LEU A 41 -7.57 12.85 24.89
CA LEU A 41 -8.20 12.29 23.69
C LEU A 41 -9.61 11.76 23.94
N GLY A 42 -9.91 11.35 25.17
CA GLY A 42 -11.18 10.75 25.57
C GLY A 42 -11.22 9.23 25.37
N LEU A 43 -11.82 8.55 26.35
CA LEU A 43 -11.99 7.09 26.37
C LEU A 43 -13.21 6.66 25.53
N PRO A 44 -13.22 5.44 24.95
CA PRO A 44 -12.13 4.47 24.97
C PRO A 44 -11.00 4.81 23.98
N VAL A 45 -9.77 4.44 24.34
CA VAL A 45 -8.58 4.61 23.50
C VAL A 45 -7.99 3.27 23.06
N VAL A 46 -7.06 3.36 22.12
CA VAL A 46 -6.16 2.31 21.64
C VAL A 46 -4.75 2.68 22.05
N LEU A 47 -3.98 1.69 22.49
CA LEU A 47 -2.52 1.79 22.64
C LEU A 47 -1.83 0.87 21.64
N LYS A 48 -0.77 1.37 20.99
CA LYS A 48 0.11 0.58 20.13
C LYS A 48 1.56 0.80 20.54
N LEU A 49 2.37 -0.24 20.58
CA LEU A 49 3.82 -0.08 20.68
C LEU A 49 4.36 0.43 19.33
N ASN A 50 5.21 1.45 19.38
CA ASN A 50 5.80 2.09 18.21
C ASN A 50 7.33 2.10 18.34
N GLY A 51 7.98 1.82 17.23
CA GLY A 51 9.44 1.75 17.09
C GLY A 51 9.79 1.52 15.63
N ASP A 52 11.00 1.91 15.22
CA ASP A 52 11.41 1.84 13.81
C ASP A 52 11.54 0.39 13.30
N ALA A 53 11.86 -0.56 14.18
CA ALA A 53 11.92 -1.99 13.85
C ALA A 53 10.60 -2.75 14.11
N ILE A 54 9.52 -2.04 14.48
CA ILE A 54 8.22 -2.66 14.79
C ILE A 54 7.29 -2.54 13.59
N ALA A 55 7.31 -3.55 12.72
CA ALA A 55 6.27 -3.82 11.73
C ALA A 55 5.29 -4.90 12.24
N HIS A 56 4.10 -5.01 11.64
CA HIS A 56 3.11 -6.07 11.92
C HIS A 56 2.73 -6.27 13.41
N LYS A 57 2.55 -5.16 14.13
CA LYS A 57 2.26 -5.08 15.58
C LYS A 57 1.21 -6.07 16.09
N THR A 58 0.13 -6.26 15.35
CA THR A 58 -1.01 -7.11 15.75
C THR A 58 -0.59 -8.57 15.94
N GLU A 59 0.27 -9.11 15.08
CA GLU A 59 0.73 -10.50 15.14
C GLU A 59 1.58 -10.76 16.39
N ARG A 60 2.31 -9.73 16.84
CA ARG A 60 3.11 -9.75 18.08
C ARG A 60 2.29 -9.37 19.32
N GLY A 61 0.99 -9.09 19.17
CA GLY A 61 0.15 -8.63 20.27
C GLY A 61 0.58 -7.27 20.83
N LEU A 62 1.16 -6.40 20.00
CA LEU A 62 1.65 -5.06 20.37
C LEU A 62 0.59 -3.96 20.22
N VAL A 63 -0.68 -4.36 20.23
CA VAL A 63 -1.84 -3.46 20.16
C VAL A 63 -2.82 -3.83 21.26
N ARG A 64 -3.36 -2.82 21.94
CA ARG A 64 -4.40 -2.95 22.98
C ARG A 64 -5.58 -2.06 22.58
N LEU A 65 -6.72 -2.68 22.31
CA LEU A 65 -7.92 -2.02 21.81
C LEU A 65 -8.96 -1.85 22.93
N GLY A 66 -9.82 -0.83 22.83
CA GLY A 66 -11.01 -0.72 23.68
C GLY A 66 -10.74 -0.42 25.14
N LEU A 67 -9.66 0.30 25.43
CA LEU A 67 -9.28 0.68 26.78
C LEU A 67 -10.24 1.76 27.28
N ALA A 68 -11.23 1.35 28.07
CA ALA A 68 -12.36 2.18 28.47
C ALA A 68 -12.23 2.81 29.87
N THR A 69 -11.16 2.51 30.60
CA THR A 69 -10.87 3.09 31.92
C THR A 69 -9.40 3.46 32.04
N SER A 70 -9.08 4.40 32.92
CA SER A 70 -7.70 4.80 33.20
C SER A 70 -6.86 3.62 33.68
N GLU A 71 -7.40 2.76 34.55
CA GLU A 71 -6.69 1.58 35.04
C GLU A 71 -6.34 0.61 33.90
N ALA A 72 -7.26 0.43 32.94
CA ALA A 72 -7.00 -0.39 31.76
C ALA A 72 -5.90 0.21 30.87
N VAL A 73 -5.86 1.54 30.74
CA VAL A 73 -4.80 2.26 30.00
C VAL A 73 -3.45 2.09 30.67
N GLU A 74 -3.37 2.26 31.99
CA GLU A 74 -2.13 2.13 32.75
C GLU A 74 -1.53 0.72 32.63
N ILE A 75 -2.36 -0.31 32.85
CA ILE A 75 -1.95 -1.72 32.76
C ILE A 75 -1.48 -2.03 31.32
N ALA A 76 -2.28 -1.66 30.32
CA ALA A 76 -1.95 -1.91 28.92
C ALA A 76 -0.68 -1.20 28.48
N ALA A 77 -0.44 0.03 28.94
CA ALA A 77 0.78 0.78 28.65
C ALA A 77 2.02 0.09 29.20
N GLN A 78 1.97 -0.36 30.47
CA GLN A 78 3.09 -1.07 31.07
C GLN A 78 3.35 -2.41 30.35
N GLU A 79 2.31 -3.19 30.08
CA GLU A 79 2.43 -4.46 29.36
C GLU A 79 3.06 -4.31 27.97
N LEU A 80 2.71 -3.25 27.24
CA LEU A 80 3.26 -3.01 25.91
C LEU A 80 4.73 -2.60 25.97
N LEU A 81 5.11 -1.72 26.89
CA LEU A 81 6.50 -1.33 27.09
C LEU A 81 7.36 -2.53 27.55
N ASP A 82 6.83 -3.38 28.43
CA ASP A 82 7.52 -4.59 28.90
C ASP A 82 7.64 -5.68 27.82
N ALA A 83 6.77 -5.65 26.79
CA ALA A 83 6.81 -6.58 25.67
C ALA A 83 7.84 -6.21 24.59
N ALA A 84 8.46 -5.03 24.68
CA ALA A 84 9.51 -4.60 23.78
C ALA A 84 10.75 -5.49 23.91
N THR A 85 11.38 -5.81 22.78
CA THR A 85 12.61 -6.60 22.73
C THR A 85 13.81 -5.73 22.35
N PRO A 86 15.06 -6.15 22.64
CA PRO A 86 16.23 -5.39 22.23
C PRO A 86 16.32 -5.14 20.72
N GLU A 87 15.73 -6.03 19.90
CA GLU A 87 15.67 -5.88 18.45
C GLU A 87 14.75 -4.74 17.99
N ASP A 88 13.79 -4.33 18.83
CA ASP A 88 12.85 -3.24 18.52
C ASP A 88 13.52 -1.86 18.59
N GLY A 89 14.67 -1.75 19.26
CA GLY A 89 15.39 -0.50 19.47
C GLY A 89 14.71 0.41 20.48
N GLU A 90 14.73 1.72 20.21
CA GLU A 90 13.98 2.68 21.02
C GLU A 90 12.48 2.59 20.69
N VAL A 91 11.66 2.47 21.73
CA VAL A 91 10.22 2.31 21.60
C VAL A 91 9.46 3.29 22.47
N ASP A 92 8.23 3.57 22.05
CA ASP A 92 7.25 4.31 22.82
C ASP A 92 5.82 3.85 22.47
N LEU A 93 4.82 4.53 23.03
CA LEU A 93 3.42 4.21 22.80
C LEU A 93 2.75 5.25 21.91
N LEU A 94 1.87 4.79 21.04
CA LEU A 94 0.89 5.61 20.34
C LEU A 94 -0.47 5.46 21.01
N VAL A 95 -1.03 6.59 21.44
CA VAL A 95 -2.36 6.69 22.05
C VAL A 95 -3.30 7.37 21.06
N ALA A 96 -4.39 6.69 20.69
CA ALA A 96 -5.39 7.22 19.76
C ALA A 96 -6.82 6.87 20.22
N PRO A 97 -7.85 7.66 19.90
CA PRO A 97 -9.23 7.28 20.16
C PRO A 97 -9.59 5.98 19.45
N MET A 98 -10.42 5.15 20.10
CA MET A 98 -10.97 3.96 19.45
C MET A 98 -12.12 4.37 18.50
N LEU A 99 -11.77 4.61 17.24
CA LEU A 99 -12.78 4.81 16.20
C LEU A 99 -13.63 3.55 16.00
N ARG A 100 -14.91 3.75 15.72
CA ARG A 100 -15.86 2.68 15.40
C ARG A 100 -16.53 2.97 14.07
N GLY A 101 -16.53 1.99 13.20
CA GLY A 101 -17.28 1.98 11.94
C GLY A 101 -17.62 0.54 11.58
N ASN A 102 -18.74 0.34 10.91
CA ASN A 102 -19.13 -0.99 10.39
C ASN A 102 -18.50 -1.28 9.03
N ARG A 103 -17.75 -0.32 8.48
CA ARG A 103 -17.11 -0.37 7.17
C ARG A 103 -15.65 0.04 7.31
N GLU A 104 -14.81 -0.79 6.74
CA GLU A 104 -13.37 -0.57 6.63
C GLU A 104 -13.00 -0.67 5.15
N LEU A 105 -12.08 0.18 4.73
CA LEU A 105 -11.45 0.17 3.44
C LEU A 105 -9.95 -0.08 3.63
N ILE A 106 -9.26 -0.39 2.55
CA ILE A 106 -7.80 -0.39 2.47
C ILE A 106 -7.37 0.51 1.32
N ALA A 107 -6.21 1.13 1.45
CA ALA A 107 -5.60 1.88 0.37
C ALA A 107 -4.09 1.81 0.48
N GLY A 108 -3.38 1.93 -0.63
CA GLY A 108 -1.94 1.79 -0.60
C GLY A 108 -1.24 2.09 -1.91
N ILE A 109 0.07 1.99 -1.84
CA ILE A 109 0.99 2.09 -2.98
C ILE A 109 1.71 0.76 -3.09
N ALA A 110 1.81 0.23 -4.30
CA ALA A 110 2.64 -0.93 -4.59
C ALA A 110 3.54 -0.63 -5.79
N THR A 111 4.82 -0.99 -5.68
CA THR A 111 5.76 -0.94 -6.80
C THR A 111 5.82 -2.29 -7.47
N ASP A 112 5.39 -2.36 -8.72
CA ASP A 112 5.53 -3.54 -9.57
C ASP A 112 6.68 -3.36 -10.58
N PRO A 113 7.52 -4.37 -10.84
CA PRO A 113 8.63 -4.26 -11.79
C PRO A 113 8.21 -3.97 -13.25
N GLN A 114 6.98 -4.34 -13.63
CA GLN A 114 6.43 -4.16 -14.97
C GLN A 114 5.54 -2.91 -15.05
N PHE A 115 4.74 -2.65 -14.03
CA PHE A 115 3.76 -1.56 -14.00
C PHE A 115 4.22 -0.30 -13.25
N ALA A 116 5.45 -0.28 -12.73
CA ALA A 116 5.97 0.76 -11.86
C ALA A 116 5.09 0.96 -10.62
N LYS A 117 5.07 2.17 -10.05
CA LYS A 117 4.25 2.49 -8.87
C LYS A 117 2.77 2.54 -9.25
N THR A 118 1.95 1.89 -8.44
CA THR A 118 0.49 1.85 -8.59
C THR A 118 -0.16 2.28 -7.27
N VAL A 119 -1.34 2.88 -7.35
CA VAL A 119 -2.22 3.12 -6.20
C VAL A 119 -3.33 2.07 -6.22
N MET A 120 -3.64 1.56 -5.04
CA MET A 120 -4.72 0.61 -4.80
C MET A 120 -5.72 1.20 -3.81
N VAL A 121 -7.01 0.94 -4.03
CA VAL A 121 -8.09 1.12 -3.06
C VAL A 121 -8.97 -0.12 -3.06
N GLY A 122 -9.53 -0.50 -1.91
CA GLY A 122 -10.41 -1.65 -1.83
C GLY A 122 -11.18 -1.76 -0.54
N ILE A 123 -11.99 -2.82 -0.43
CA ILE A 123 -12.70 -3.14 0.80
C ILE A 123 -11.76 -3.76 1.82
N GLY A 124 -11.82 -3.25 3.05
CA GLY A 124 -11.03 -3.67 4.18
C GLY A 124 -11.80 -4.54 5.18
N GLY A 125 -11.18 -4.71 6.34
CA GLY A 125 -11.71 -5.52 7.43
C GLY A 125 -11.57 -7.02 7.21
N ILE A 126 -12.22 -7.80 8.08
CA ILE A 126 -12.05 -9.26 8.16
C ILE A 126 -12.39 -10.04 6.87
N PHE A 127 -13.09 -9.41 5.93
CA PHE A 127 -13.49 -10.03 4.67
C PHE A 127 -12.64 -9.57 3.48
N ALA A 128 -11.66 -8.68 3.67
CA ALA A 128 -10.84 -8.11 2.59
C ALA A 128 -10.22 -9.21 1.71
N GLU A 129 -9.53 -10.18 2.31
CA GLU A 129 -8.87 -11.28 1.59
C GLU A 129 -9.86 -12.22 0.88
N ALA A 130 -11.03 -12.44 1.48
CA ALA A 130 -12.04 -13.35 0.94
C ALA A 130 -12.85 -12.73 -0.21
N ILE A 131 -13.05 -11.42 -0.17
CA ILE A 131 -13.79 -10.67 -1.21
C ILE A 131 -12.84 -10.28 -2.35
N GLY A 132 -11.64 -9.78 -2.03
CA GLY A 132 -10.65 -9.34 -3.02
C GLY A 132 -11.13 -8.19 -3.91
N ASP A 133 -12.07 -7.36 -3.42
CA ASP A 133 -12.63 -6.24 -4.17
C ASP A 133 -11.72 -5.02 -4.07
N VAL A 134 -10.86 -4.88 -5.08
CA VAL A 134 -9.84 -3.83 -5.17
C VAL A 134 -9.85 -3.21 -6.56
N SER A 135 -9.52 -1.92 -6.63
CA SER A 135 -9.22 -1.22 -7.87
C SER A 135 -7.80 -0.66 -7.82
N ILE A 136 -7.06 -0.82 -8.91
CA ILE A 136 -5.65 -0.48 -9.02
C ILE A 136 -5.45 0.42 -10.25
N ARG A 137 -4.62 1.45 -10.12
CA ARG A 137 -4.21 2.32 -11.22
C ARG A 137 -2.71 2.64 -11.15
N PRO A 138 -2.01 2.72 -12.30
CA PRO A 138 -0.66 3.26 -12.34
C PRO A 138 -0.68 4.75 -11.98
N VAL A 139 0.39 5.23 -11.36
CA VAL A 139 0.55 6.67 -11.09
C VAL A 139 1.05 7.42 -12.33
N PRO A 140 0.69 8.71 -12.52
CA PRO A 140 -0.16 9.53 -11.64
C PRO A 140 -1.66 9.25 -11.82
N VAL A 141 -2.42 9.37 -10.72
CA VAL A 141 -3.88 9.21 -10.66
C VAL A 141 -4.52 10.60 -10.52
N SER A 142 -5.39 10.98 -11.45
CA SER A 142 -6.19 12.21 -11.34
C SER A 142 -7.42 12.01 -10.46
N LEU A 143 -8.11 13.11 -10.10
CA LEU A 143 -9.36 13.02 -9.35
C LEU A 143 -10.45 12.24 -10.12
N ILE A 144 -10.47 12.34 -11.46
CA ILE A 144 -11.40 11.58 -12.30
C ILE A 144 -11.08 10.08 -12.21
N ASP A 145 -9.81 9.72 -12.39
CA ASP A 145 -9.35 8.33 -12.26
C ASP A 145 -9.67 7.77 -10.87
N ALA A 146 -9.50 8.58 -9.82
CA ALA A 146 -9.82 8.19 -8.45
C ALA A 146 -11.32 7.92 -8.24
N HIS A 147 -12.20 8.71 -8.84
CA HIS A 147 -13.64 8.41 -8.82
C HIS A 147 -13.98 7.14 -9.60
N GLU A 148 -13.37 6.94 -10.77
CA GLU A 148 -13.52 5.70 -11.55
C GLU A 148 -13.02 4.48 -10.77
N MET A 149 -11.90 4.59 -10.04
CA MET A 149 -11.41 3.53 -9.16
C MET A 149 -12.42 3.16 -8.08
N ILE A 150 -13.14 4.14 -7.52
CA ILE A 150 -14.20 3.92 -6.54
C ILE A 150 -15.42 3.26 -7.22
N ASP A 151 -15.76 3.65 -8.45
CA ASP A 151 -16.84 3.04 -9.24
C ASP A 151 -16.55 1.58 -9.64
N ASP A 152 -15.28 1.23 -9.86
CA ASP A 152 -14.83 -0.11 -10.23
C ASP A 152 -14.98 -1.14 -9.10
N LEU A 153 -15.13 -0.70 -7.84
CA LEU A 153 -15.35 -1.59 -6.71
C LEU A 153 -16.69 -2.32 -6.89
N GLN A 154 -16.68 -3.65 -6.80
CA GLN A 154 -17.86 -4.49 -7.02
C GLN A 154 -18.90 -4.35 -5.91
N THR A 155 -18.46 -4.01 -4.70
CA THR A 155 -19.29 -3.90 -3.50
C THR A 155 -19.85 -2.48 -3.29
N GLN A 156 -20.35 -1.84 -4.35
CA GLN A 156 -20.93 -0.49 -4.30
C GLN A 156 -21.97 -0.27 -3.19
N ALA A 157 -22.71 -1.33 -2.81
CA ALA A 157 -23.68 -1.27 -1.71
C ALA A 157 -23.05 -0.92 -0.34
N LEU A 158 -21.76 -1.23 -0.13
CA LEU A 158 -21.04 -0.83 1.09
C LEU A 158 -20.64 0.64 1.06
N LEU A 159 -20.48 1.22 -0.13
CA LEU A 159 -20.12 2.63 -0.31
C LEU A 159 -21.33 3.57 -0.18
N GLY A 160 -22.54 3.05 -0.39
CA GLY A 160 -23.80 3.76 -0.13
C GLY A 160 -24.20 3.81 1.34
N GLU A 161 -25.45 4.18 1.62
CA GLU A 161 -26.01 4.07 2.97
C GLU A 161 -26.05 2.61 3.41
N PHE A 162 -25.49 2.30 4.59
CA PHE A 162 -25.32 0.92 5.03
C PHE A 162 -25.52 0.80 6.54
N ARG A 163 -26.49 -0.04 6.96
CA ARG A 163 -26.77 -0.38 8.37
C ARG A 163 -26.87 0.85 9.30
N GLY A 164 -27.51 1.92 8.84
CA GLY A 164 -27.71 3.14 9.62
C GLY A 164 -26.54 4.12 9.58
N GLU A 165 -25.47 3.80 8.86
CA GLU A 165 -24.42 4.76 8.52
C GLU A 165 -24.71 5.44 7.18
N PRO A 166 -24.34 6.73 7.02
CA PRO A 166 -24.51 7.44 5.77
C PRO A 166 -23.59 6.88 4.67
N ALA A 167 -23.87 7.25 3.42
CA ALA A 167 -22.97 6.97 2.31
C ALA A 167 -21.54 7.49 2.57
N ILE A 168 -20.56 6.80 2.00
CA ILE A 168 -19.16 7.22 2.07
C ILE A 168 -19.01 8.55 1.32
N ASP A 169 -18.25 9.45 1.91
CA ASP A 169 -17.76 10.67 1.28
C ASP A 169 -16.76 10.29 0.19
N ARG A 170 -17.29 10.14 -1.03
CA ARG A 170 -16.52 9.69 -2.21
C ARG A 170 -15.45 10.70 -2.60
N ASP A 171 -15.68 11.99 -2.36
CA ASP A 171 -14.70 13.04 -2.64
C ASP A 171 -13.52 12.96 -1.67
N ALA A 172 -13.80 12.70 -0.37
CA ALA A 172 -12.74 12.47 0.61
C ALA A 172 -11.92 11.21 0.30
N LEU A 173 -12.57 10.13 -0.15
CA LEU A 173 -11.87 8.91 -0.58
C LEU A 173 -11.03 9.17 -1.83
N ALA A 174 -11.57 9.88 -2.83
CA ALA A 174 -10.85 10.23 -4.05
C ALA A 174 -9.64 11.12 -3.75
N ALA A 175 -9.78 12.09 -2.84
CA ALA A 175 -8.68 12.93 -2.38
C ALA A 175 -7.56 12.11 -1.71
N LEU A 176 -7.90 11.08 -0.92
CA LEU A 176 -6.91 10.17 -0.33
C LEU A 176 -6.16 9.36 -1.41
N ILE A 177 -6.87 8.86 -2.42
CA ILE A 177 -6.25 8.13 -3.55
C ILE A 177 -5.27 9.04 -4.30
N VAL A 178 -5.66 10.29 -4.57
CA VAL A 178 -4.78 11.27 -5.21
C VAL A 178 -3.57 11.59 -4.32
N ALA A 179 -3.76 11.75 -3.01
CA ALA A 179 -2.66 11.97 -2.06
C ALA A 179 -1.64 10.81 -2.10
N LEU A 180 -2.09 9.56 -2.19
CA LEU A 180 -1.19 8.41 -2.37
C LEU A 180 -0.44 8.44 -3.71
N SER A 181 -1.11 8.86 -4.79
CA SER A 181 -0.45 9.07 -6.08
C SER A 181 0.64 10.16 -5.99
N ASP A 182 0.38 11.24 -5.25
CA ASP A 182 1.32 12.32 -5.05
C ASP A 182 2.54 11.87 -4.23
N VAL A 183 2.32 11.04 -3.19
CA VAL A 183 3.40 10.38 -2.42
C VAL A 183 4.26 9.53 -3.36
N ALA A 184 3.64 8.64 -4.15
CA ALA A 184 4.37 7.75 -5.06
C ALA A 184 5.24 8.52 -6.06
N THR A 185 4.74 9.67 -6.53
CA THR A 185 5.41 10.52 -7.52
C THR A 185 6.50 11.39 -6.91
N SER A 186 6.29 11.88 -5.68
CA SER A 186 7.16 12.88 -5.05
C SER A 186 8.22 12.29 -4.12
N GLU A 187 8.02 11.06 -3.64
CA GLU A 187 8.96 10.32 -2.76
C GLU A 187 9.48 9.08 -3.52
N PRO A 188 10.54 9.20 -4.35
CA PRO A 188 11.07 8.10 -5.15
C PRO A 188 11.44 6.87 -4.33
N GLU A 189 11.96 7.07 -3.12
CA GLU A 189 12.36 6.01 -2.20
C GLU A 189 11.18 5.22 -1.65
N VAL A 190 9.96 5.76 -1.61
CA VAL A 190 8.78 5.02 -1.13
C VAL A 190 8.43 3.93 -2.14
N VAL A 191 8.60 2.66 -1.74
CA VAL A 191 8.32 1.49 -2.59
C VAL A 191 6.95 0.90 -2.31
N SER A 192 6.47 1.00 -1.08
CA SER A 192 5.13 0.57 -0.72
C SER A 192 4.55 1.45 0.40
N VAL A 193 3.23 1.55 0.39
CA VAL A 193 2.43 2.16 1.45
C VAL A 193 1.25 1.26 1.71
N ASP A 194 0.98 0.93 2.96
CA ASP A 194 -0.20 0.20 3.39
C ASP A 194 -0.97 1.05 4.41
N ILE A 195 -2.19 1.47 4.06
CA ILE A 195 -3.16 2.08 4.96
C ILE A 195 -4.24 1.05 5.24
N ASN A 196 -4.11 0.39 6.39
CA ASN A 196 -5.02 -0.66 6.81
C ASN A 196 -5.21 -0.69 8.35
N PRO A 197 -6.40 -0.39 8.88
CA PRO A 197 -7.63 -0.05 8.15
C PRO A 197 -7.79 1.45 7.87
N LEU A 198 -8.60 1.75 6.86
CA LEU A 198 -9.25 3.03 6.63
C LEU A 198 -10.71 2.94 7.14
N ILE A 199 -10.98 3.42 8.34
CA ILE A 199 -12.28 3.26 9.01
C ILE A 199 -13.24 4.36 8.54
N VAL A 200 -14.47 3.98 8.18
CA VAL A 200 -15.51 4.95 7.82
C VAL A 200 -16.25 5.42 9.07
N VAL A 201 -16.15 6.71 9.40
CA VAL A 201 -16.85 7.33 10.53
C VAL A 201 -17.74 8.46 10.02
N ASN A 202 -19.05 8.32 10.20
CA ASN A 202 -20.05 9.27 9.68
C ASN A 202 -19.87 9.56 8.18
N GLY A 203 -19.58 8.52 7.40
CA GLY A 203 -19.34 8.60 5.96
C GLY A 203 -17.91 8.99 5.58
N ARG A 204 -17.10 9.52 6.51
CA ARG A 204 -15.72 9.93 6.19
C ARG A 204 -14.72 8.78 6.36
N PRO A 205 -13.87 8.50 5.36
CA PRO A 205 -12.76 7.57 5.53
C PRO A 205 -11.65 8.21 6.39
N ILE A 206 -11.24 7.55 7.47
CA ILE A 206 -10.19 8.01 8.39
C ILE A 206 -9.17 6.90 8.58
N ALA A 207 -7.90 7.21 8.28
CA ALA A 207 -6.81 6.25 8.45
C ALA A 207 -6.44 6.12 9.93
N VAL A 208 -6.23 4.89 10.41
CA VAL A 208 -5.84 4.65 11.82
C VAL A 208 -4.51 3.92 11.96
N ASP A 209 -3.99 3.37 10.87
CA ASP A 209 -2.67 2.76 10.78
C ASP A 209 -2.07 3.11 9.43
N ALA A 210 -0.74 3.11 9.37
CA ALA A 210 0.00 3.23 8.12
C ALA A 210 1.37 2.58 8.26
N LEU A 211 1.79 1.89 7.20
CA LEU A 211 3.14 1.37 7.04
C LEU A 211 3.71 1.90 5.74
N VAL A 212 4.91 2.48 5.80
CA VAL A 212 5.66 2.94 4.62
C VAL A 212 6.96 2.16 4.55
N GLU A 213 7.22 1.52 3.42
CA GLU A 213 8.52 0.93 3.12
C GLU A 213 9.27 1.80 2.13
N GLN A 214 10.55 2.02 2.42
CA GLN A 214 11.46 2.74 1.56
C GLN A 214 12.53 1.80 0.98
N GLY A 215 12.77 1.89 -0.32
CA GLY A 215 13.84 1.20 -1.02
C GLY A 215 15.15 1.98 -1.01
N ALA A 216 16.26 1.31 -1.32
CA ALA A 216 17.55 1.97 -1.51
C ALA A 216 17.49 2.91 -2.73
N ASN A 217 17.94 4.16 -2.53
CA ASN A 217 17.97 5.18 -3.58
C ASN A 217 19.11 4.90 -4.57
N GLU A 218 18.86 4.18 -5.67
CA GLU A 218 19.89 3.91 -6.70
C GLU A 218 20.19 5.12 -7.60
N LEU A 219 19.54 6.28 -7.40
CA LEU A 219 19.67 7.44 -8.31
C LEU A 219 20.62 8.56 -7.83
N ALA A 220 21.42 8.35 -6.78
CA ALA A 220 22.29 9.40 -6.22
C ALA A 220 23.82 9.18 -6.35
N GLU A 221 24.30 7.99 -6.75
CA GLU A 221 25.75 7.71 -6.74
C GLU A 221 26.49 7.96 -8.07
N ASP A 222 25.79 8.14 -9.19
CA ASP A 222 26.45 8.19 -10.51
C ASP A 222 26.98 9.57 -10.96
N THR A 223 26.89 10.61 -10.12
CA THR A 223 27.38 11.96 -10.49
C THR A 223 28.65 12.43 -9.76
N ALA A 224 29.25 11.63 -8.88
CA ALA A 224 30.42 12.05 -8.10
C ALA A 224 31.60 11.05 -8.21
N GLY A 225 32.05 10.74 -9.43
CA GLY A 225 33.15 9.77 -9.57
C GLY A 225 33.76 9.61 -10.96
N ALA A 226 34.09 10.70 -11.66
CA ALA A 226 34.91 10.59 -12.87
C ALA A 226 35.80 11.81 -13.12
N SER A 227 36.83 12.01 -12.28
CA SER A 227 38.08 12.62 -12.73
C SER A 227 39.06 11.51 -13.09
N GLY A 228 39.34 11.29 -14.37
CA GLY A 228 40.28 10.26 -14.80
C GLY A 228 40.36 10.08 -16.31
N SER A 229 41.33 10.79 -16.91
CA SER A 229 42.04 10.48 -18.17
C SER A 229 41.30 9.75 -19.29
N THR A 230 41.11 10.46 -20.40
CA THR A 230 40.76 9.97 -21.74
C THR A 230 41.80 8.96 -22.27
N PRO A 231 41.40 7.75 -22.70
CA PRO A 231 42.09 7.04 -23.75
C PRO A 231 41.34 7.23 -25.06
N ALA A 232 42.07 7.66 -26.10
CA ALA A 232 41.59 7.66 -27.47
C ALA A 232 41.04 6.26 -27.84
N ARG A 233 39.81 6.21 -28.35
CA ARG A 233 39.21 5.00 -28.90
C ARG A 233 38.92 5.19 -30.38
N ASP A 234 39.60 4.36 -31.15
CA ASP A 234 39.45 4.18 -32.58
C ASP A 234 38.00 3.83 -32.95
N GLY A 235 37.55 4.40 -34.07
CA GLY A 235 36.18 4.27 -34.56
C GLY A 235 35.80 2.85 -34.99
N ARG A 236 35.14 2.11 -34.10
CA ARG A 236 34.21 1.02 -34.45
C ARG A 236 33.05 0.94 -33.44
N GLY A 237 31.88 1.44 -33.87
CA GLY A 237 30.52 0.98 -33.54
C GLY A 237 30.08 0.91 -32.07
N ALA A 238 29.34 1.91 -31.60
CA ALA A 238 28.47 1.79 -30.42
C ALA A 238 27.16 1.06 -30.78
N PRO A 239 26.58 0.22 -29.91
CA PRO A 239 25.22 -0.27 -30.11
C PRO A 239 24.24 0.85 -29.75
N THR A 240 23.69 1.50 -30.77
CA THR A 240 22.55 2.42 -30.63
C THR A 240 21.29 1.61 -30.36
N VAL A 241 20.76 1.64 -29.13
CA VAL A 241 19.34 1.33 -28.90
C VAL A 241 18.56 2.58 -29.29
N GLN A 242 18.36 2.75 -30.59
CA GLN A 242 17.31 3.60 -31.13
C GLN A 242 16.12 2.70 -31.43
N ASN A 243 15.13 2.68 -30.55
CA ASN A 243 13.77 2.36 -30.96
C ASN A 243 12.82 3.11 -30.03
N LYS A 244 12.43 4.31 -30.47
CA LYS A 244 11.22 4.95 -29.96
C LYS A 244 10.07 3.99 -30.32
N PRO A 245 9.25 3.51 -29.36
CA PRO A 245 8.23 2.53 -29.67
C PRO A 245 7.26 3.13 -30.70
N SER A 246 7.22 2.51 -31.88
CA SER A 246 6.34 2.93 -32.95
C SER A 246 4.90 2.52 -32.61
N SER A 247 3.92 3.21 -33.20
CA SER A 247 2.50 2.84 -33.08
C SER A 247 2.26 1.37 -33.48
N GLU A 248 3.08 0.85 -34.39
CA GLU A 248 3.09 -0.55 -34.82
C GLU A 248 3.65 -1.51 -33.74
N GLY A 249 4.67 -1.08 -33.00
CA GLY A 249 5.21 -1.82 -31.85
C GLY A 249 4.22 -1.94 -30.68
N PHE A 250 3.45 -0.89 -30.41
CA PHE A 250 2.35 -0.95 -29.43
C PHE A 250 1.22 -1.84 -29.90
N ARG A 251 0.84 -1.76 -31.18
CA ARG A 251 -0.21 -2.60 -31.76
C ARG A 251 0.11 -4.09 -31.64
N ALA A 252 1.39 -4.47 -31.73
CA ALA A 252 1.81 -5.86 -31.55
C ALA A 252 1.56 -6.42 -30.13
N LEU A 253 1.42 -5.57 -29.10
CA LEU A 253 1.07 -6.00 -27.73
C LEU A 253 -0.42 -6.32 -27.59
N PHE A 254 -1.29 -5.56 -28.25
CA PHE A 254 -2.75 -5.67 -28.12
C PHE A 254 -3.40 -6.47 -29.25
N GLU A 255 -2.75 -6.59 -30.41
CA GLU A 255 -3.14 -7.40 -31.55
C GLU A 255 -2.00 -8.35 -31.95
N PRO A 256 -1.60 -9.28 -31.08
CA PRO A 256 -0.54 -10.22 -31.42
C PRO A 256 -0.96 -11.07 -32.62
N ARG A 257 0.02 -11.41 -33.49
CA ARG A 257 -0.19 -12.39 -34.57
C ARG A 257 -0.10 -13.83 -34.08
N GLY A 258 0.42 -14.02 -32.88
CA GLY A 258 0.50 -15.30 -32.19
C GLY A 258 0.95 -15.16 -30.74
N VAL A 259 0.59 -16.15 -29.92
CA VAL A 259 0.91 -16.23 -28.49
C VAL A 259 1.60 -17.56 -28.21
N VAL A 260 2.68 -17.53 -27.42
CA VAL A 260 3.36 -18.72 -26.92
C VAL A 260 3.16 -18.80 -25.41
N VAL A 261 2.57 -19.89 -24.93
CA VAL A 261 2.44 -20.16 -23.49
C VAL A 261 3.60 -21.05 -23.03
N ALA A 262 4.56 -20.46 -22.32
CA ALA A 262 5.67 -21.19 -21.69
C ALA A 262 5.25 -21.70 -20.30
N GLY A 263 5.52 -22.99 -20.02
CA GLY A 263 5.00 -23.67 -18.82
C GLY A 263 3.58 -24.20 -18.99
N ALA A 264 3.18 -24.54 -20.22
CA ALA A 264 1.87 -25.10 -20.53
C ALA A 264 1.63 -26.38 -19.72
N SER A 265 0.45 -26.50 -19.12
CA SER A 265 0.09 -27.64 -18.28
C SER A 265 -1.21 -28.26 -18.74
N SER A 266 -1.35 -29.57 -18.51
CA SER A 266 -2.61 -30.31 -18.68
C SER A 266 -3.50 -30.29 -17.43
N HIS A 267 -3.04 -29.71 -16.32
CA HIS A 267 -3.75 -29.70 -15.04
C HIS A 267 -4.61 -28.44 -14.87
N PRO A 268 -5.95 -28.57 -14.73
CA PRO A 268 -6.87 -27.43 -14.69
C PRO A 268 -6.60 -26.33 -13.65
N GLY A 269 -5.94 -26.67 -12.54
CA GLY A 269 -5.60 -25.71 -11.48
C GLY A 269 -4.26 -24.99 -11.67
N LYS A 270 -3.49 -25.30 -12.73
CA LYS A 270 -2.18 -24.67 -12.98
C LYS A 270 -2.32 -23.49 -13.93
N PHE A 271 -1.57 -22.41 -13.65
CA PHE A 271 -1.62 -21.17 -14.42
C PHE A 271 -1.39 -21.37 -15.93
N GLY A 272 -0.48 -22.27 -16.31
CA GLY A 272 -0.21 -22.60 -17.72
C GLY A 272 -1.37 -23.32 -18.42
N PHE A 273 -2.21 -24.07 -17.69
CA PHE A 273 -3.45 -24.62 -18.24
C PHE A 273 -4.48 -23.51 -18.43
N VAL A 274 -4.73 -22.71 -17.38
CA VAL A 274 -5.75 -21.65 -17.39
C VAL A 274 -5.48 -20.63 -18.48
N SER A 275 -4.22 -20.20 -18.63
CA SER A 275 -3.81 -19.23 -19.65
C SER A 275 -4.03 -19.77 -21.06
N LEU A 276 -3.58 -21.00 -21.35
CA LEU A 276 -3.77 -21.62 -22.66
C LEU A 276 -5.24 -21.90 -22.96
N HIS A 277 -5.98 -22.39 -21.97
CA HIS A 277 -7.42 -22.67 -22.08
C HIS A 277 -8.19 -21.40 -22.40
N ASN A 278 -7.95 -20.29 -21.69
CA ASN A 278 -8.67 -19.04 -21.91
C ASN A 278 -8.38 -18.42 -23.27
N ILE A 279 -7.13 -18.48 -23.75
CA ILE A 279 -6.77 -18.00 -25.10
C ILE A 279 -7.56 -18.76 -26.17
N LEU A 280 -7.66 -20.08 -26.06
CA LEU A 280 -8.37 -20.92 -27.03
C LEU A 280 -9.90 -20.79 -26.89
N ALA A 281 -10.42 -20.79 -25.67
CA ALA A 281 -11.85 -20.73 -25.38
C ALA A 281 -12.47 -19.36 -25.73
N SER A 282 -11.68 -18.28 -25.63
CA SER A 282 -12.12 -16.92 -25.98
C SER A 282 -12.01 -16.61 -27.48
N GLY A 283 -11.64 -17.60 -28.30
CA GLY A 283 -11.67 -17.48 -29.76
C GLY A 283 -10.55 -16.63 -30.37
N TYR A 284 -9.38 -16.58 -29.74
CA TYR A 284 -8.24 -15.86 -30.32
C TYR A 284 -7.86 -16.43 -31.69
N GLU A 285 -7.90 -15.59 -32.73
CA GLU A 285 -7.72 -16.00 -34.13
C GLU A 285 -6.25 -16.11 -34.56
N GLY A 286 -5.31 -15.63 -33.74
CA GLY A 286 -3.87 -15.71 -34.01
C GLY A 286 -3.28 -17.09 -33.73
N LYS A 287 -2.01 -17.30 -34.11
CA LYS A 287 -1.33 -18.58 -33.87
C LYS A 287 -1.09 -18.81 -32.39
N VAL A 288 -1.54 -19.93 -31.84
CA VAL A 288 -1.25 -20.30 -30.45
C VAL A 288 -0.26 -21.46 -30.42
N ALA A 289 0.82 -21.33 -29.67
CA ALA A 289 1.75 -22.42 -29.38
C ALA A 289 1.93 -22.55 -27.86
N ALA A 290 2.30 -23.73 -27.41
CA ALA A 290 2.53 -23.99 -26.00
C ALA A 290 3.81 -24.81 -25.86
N THR A 291 4.63 -24.48 -24.85
CA THR A 291 5.84 -25.24 -24.52
C THR A 291 5.78 -25.59 -23.06
N ASN A 292 6.03 -26.85 -22.72
CA ASN A 292 6.30 -27.25 -21.35
C ASN A 292 7.79 -27.61 -21.24
N ARG A 293 8.45 -27.13 -20.18
CA ARG A 293 9.73 -27.67 -19.76
C ARG A 293 9.41 -28.66 -18.65
N ASP A 294 9.11 -29.89 -19.04
CA ASP A 294 9.38 -31.01 -18.13
C ASP A 294 10.91 -31.15 -18.00
#